data_AF-A0A925F9M1-F1
#
_entry.id   AF-A0A925F9M1-F1
#
_cell.length_a   1.000
_cell.length_b   1.000
_cell.length_c   1.000
_cell.angle_alpha   90.00
_cell.angle_beta   90.00
_cell.angle_gamma   90.00
#
_symmetry.space_group_name_H-M   'P 1'
#
loop_
_entity.id
_entity.type
_entity.pdbx_description
1 polymer ?
#
loop_
_entity_poly.entity_id
_entity_poly.type
_entity_poly.pdbx_seq_one_letter_code
_entity_poly.pdbx_strand_id
1 'polypeptide(L)'
;MTVGHELAKRTGFRLFHNHQSIEFVLQYFPYGTPPFQRLVGDLRRRIFQEVAASDLPGLIFTYVWAFDDPRDEEAVEAYAKVFRDRGSRVSFVELEATQEERLRRNETEFRLAEKPSKRNVDVSRRRLLDDDARYQLNSCGRYDSRADWLRLEVTSLSAADVAERIIDHFALRRPLVE
;
A
#
# COMPACT_ATOMS: atom_id res chain seq x y z
N MET A 1 -4.09 -2.26 -3.88
CA MET A 1 -5.31 -1.50 -4.22
C MET A 1 -6.52 -2.36 -3.95
N THR A 2 -6.83 -3.41 -4.73
CA THR A 2 -8.07 -4.22 -4.55
C THR A 2 -8.27 -4.76 -3.13
N VAL A 3 -7.25 -5.37 -2.52
CA VAL A 3 -7.30 -5.81 -1.10
C VAL A 3 -7.60 -4.64 -0.14
N GLY A 4 -7.00 -3.47 -0.39
CA GLY A 4 -7.25 -2.27 0.39
C GLY A 4 -8.70 -1.78 0.29
N HIS A 5 -9.36 -1.92 -0.86
CA HIS A 5 -10.77 -1.58 -1.01
C HIS A 5 -11.68 -2.56 -0.26
N GLU A 6 -11.39 -3.87 -0.34
CA GLU A 6 -12.11 -4.88 0.44
C GLU A 6 -11.97 -4.65 1.95
N LEU A 7 -10.75 -4.34 2.41
CA LEU A 7 -10.52 -3.95 3.80
C LEU A 7 -11.31 -2.71 4.18
N ALA A 8 -11.26 -1.64 3.37
CA ALA A 8 -11.97 -0.40 3.65
C ALA A 8 -13.49 -0.64 3.78
N LYS A 9 -14.06 -1.41 2.84
CA LYS A 9 -15.49 -1.79 2.84
C LYS A 9 -15.89 -2.53 4.11
N ARG A 10 -15.03 -3.39 4.65
CA ARG A 10 -15.34 -4.29 5.77
C ARG A 10 -14.95 -3.78 7.14
N THR A 11 -14.13 -2.75 7.21
CA THR A 11 -13.64 -2.19 8.48
C THR A 11 -14.16 -0.77 8.74
N GLY A 12 -14.60 -0.08 7.69
CA GLY A 12 -14.92 1.35 7.71
C GLY A 12 -13.68 2.25 7.70
N PHE A 13 -12.47 1.69 7.55
CA PHE A 13 -11.24 2.46 7.44
C PHE A 13 -11.19 3.21 6.12
N ARG A 14 -10.59 4.41 6.12
CA ARG A 14 -10.32 5.13 4.88
C ARG A 14 -9.17 4.46 4.14
N LEU A 15 -9.28 4.36 2.82
CA LEU A 15 -8.19 3.88 1.97
C LEU A 15 -7.49 5.07 1.30
N PHE A 16 -6.19 5.14 1.52
CA PHE A 16 -5.30 6.03 0.79
C PHE A 16 -4.27 5.17 0.08
N HIS A 17 -4.43 4.90 -1.22
CA HIS A 17 -3.46 4.07 -1.94
C HIS A 17 -2.31 4.90 -2.50
N ASN A 18 -1.14 4.28 -2.65
CA ASN A 18 0.13 4.87 -3.13
C ASN A 18 -0.08 5.83 -4.31
N HIS A 19 -0.94 5.41 -5.25
CA HIS A 19 -1.19 6.12 -6.49
C HIS A 19 -1.98 7.42 -6.33
N GLN A 20 -2.78 7.62 -5.28
CA GLN A 20 -3.49 8.91 -5.11
C GLN A 20 -2.51 10.08 -5.01
N SER A 21 -1.48 9.93 -4.17
CA SER A 21 -0.42 10.94 -4.07
C SER A 21 0.46 11.04 -5.33
N ILE A 22 0.79 9.91 -5.97
CA ILE A 22 1.66 9.90 -7.16
C ILE A 22 0.95 10.56 -8.34
N GLU A 23 -0.28 10.15 -8.66
CA GLU A 23 -1.03 10.67 -9.81
C GLU A 23 -1.35 12.15 -9.64
N PHE A 24 -1.65 12.60 -8.41
CA PHE A 24 -1.85 14.01 -8.12
C PHE A 24 -0.60 14.85 -8.43
N VAL A 25 0.57 14.45 -7.92
CA VAL A 25 1.81 15.22 -8.10
C VAL A 25 2.33 15.13 -9.54
N LEU A 26 2.06 14.03 -10.26
CA LEU A 26 2.43 13.87 -11.67
C LEU A 26 1.80 14.92 -12.59
N GLN A 27 0.72 15.59 -12.17
CA GLN A 27 0.12 16.70 -12.92
C GLN A 27 1.02 17.94 -12.96
N TYR A 28 1.98 18.05 -12.05
CA TYR A 28 2.82 19.24 -11.86
C TYR A 28 4.30 18.96 -12.09
N PHE A 29 4.80 17.78 -11.68
CA PHE A 29 6.22 17.45 -11.74
C PHE A 29 6.44 16.05 -12.32
N PRO A 30 7.43 15.87 -13.22
CA PRO A 30 7.76 14.55 -13.73
C PRO A 30 8.19 13.59 -12.62
N TYR A 31 7.85 12.31 -12.81
CA TYR A 31 8.18 11.24 -11.88
C TYR A 31 9.68 11.24 -11.53
N GLY A 32 10.00 11.05 -10.25
CA GLY A 32 11.37 10.90 -9.76
C GLY A 32 12.17 12.19 -9.67
N THR A 33 11.66 13.33 -10.12
CA THR A 33 12.33 14.63 -9.92
C THR A 33 12.35 15.01 -8.43
N PRO A 34 13.33 15.80 -7.96
CA PRO A 34 13.36 16.27 -6.57
C PRO A 34 12.05 16.94 -6.08
N PRO A 35 11.38 17.85 -6.83
CA PRO A 35 10.09 18.40 -6.40
C PRO A 35 8.98 17.34 -6.34
N PHE A 36 8.96 16.38 -7.28
CA PHE A 36 7.99 15.27 -7.24
C PHE A 36 8.14 14.45 -5.96
N GLN A 37 9.35 14.03 -5.62
CA GLN A 37 9.62 13.22 -4.43
C GLN A 37 9.25 13.96 -3.14
N ARG A 38 9.64 15.23 -3.01
CA ARG A 38 9.29 16.06 -1.85
C ARG A 38 7.77 16.20 -1.68
N LEU A 39 7.05 16.59 -2.74
CA LEU A 39 5.61 16.81 -2.67
C LEU A 39 4.82 15.53 -2.38
N VAL A 40 5.22 14.39 -2.95
CA VAL A 40 4.60 13.10 -2.61
C VAL A 40 4.77 12.80 -1.13
N GLY A 41 5.99 12.95 -0.59
CA GLY A 41 6.27 12.72 0.83
C GLY A 41 5.50 13.68 1.75
N ASP A 42 5.54 14.97 1.45
CA ASP A 42 4.88 16.01 2.27
C ASP A 42 3.35 15.87 2.27
N LEU A 43 2.75 15.56 1.11
CA LEU A 43 1.31 15.31 1.01
C LEU A 43 0.89 14.12 1.88
N ARG A 44 1.63 12.99 1.79
CA ARG A 44 1.36 11.80 2.62
C ARG A 44 1.49 12.12 4.09
N ARG A 45 2.59 12.77 4.49
CA ARG A 45 2.84 13.17 5.88
C ARG A 45 1.71 14.03 6.40
N ARG A 46 1.27 15.03 5.64
CA ARG A 46 0.18 15.94 6.07
C ARG A 46 -1.14 15.19 6.23
N ILE A 47 -1.52 14.36 5.27
CA ILE A 47 -2.74 13.54 5.36
C ILE A 47 -2.67 12.63 6.60
N PHE A 48 -1.54 11.96 6.83
CA PHE A 48 -1.39 11.05 7.98
C PHE A 48 -1.47 11.78 9.31
N GLN A 49 -0.90 12.98 9.41
CA GLN A 49 -0.99 13.82 10.61
C GLN A 49 -2.44 14.22 10.92
N GLU A 50 -3.22 14.64 9.90
CA GLU A 50 -4.63 15.00 10.08
C GLU A 50 -5.48 13.78 10.44
N VAL A 51 -5.26 12.63 9.77
CA VAL A 51 -5.99 11.40 10.07
C VAL A 51 -5.68 10.90 11.48
N ALA A 52 -4.41 10.86 11.88
CA ALA A 52 -4.01 10.47 13.23
C ALA A 52 -4.57 11.41 14.31
N ALA A 53 -4.92 12.66 13.95
CA ALA A 53 -5.54 13.64 14.83
C ALA A 53 -7.07 13.59 14.90
N SER A 54 -7.70 12.78 14.05
CA SER A 54 -9.14 12.74 13.89
C SER A 54 -9.79 11.58 14.64
N ASP A 55 -11.12 11.58 14.68
CA ASP A 55 -11.93 10.47 15.19
C ASP A 55 -12.15 9.36 14.13
N LEU A 56 -11.39 9.38 13.02
CA LEU A 56 -11.50 8.34 12.02
C LEU A 56 -11.13 6.97 12.62
N PRO A 57 -11.86 5.91 12.26
CA PRO A 57 -11.67 4.60 12.87
C PRO A 57 -10.34 3.93 12.49
N GLY A 58 -9.72 4.38 11.40
CA GLY A 58 -8.44 3.86 10.91
C GLY A 58 -8.15 4.27 9.48
N LEU A 59 -6.90 4.04 9.06
CA LEU A 59 -6.39 4.33 7.72
C LEU A 59 -5.69 3.09 7.16
N ILE A 60 -6.00 2.77 5.90
CA ILE A 60 -5.26 1.79 5.11
C ILE A 60 -4.39 2.57 4.14
N PHE A 61 -3.08 2.41 4.27
CA PHE A 61 -2.12 2.92 3.30
C PHE A 61 -1.51 1.76 2.53
N THR A 62 -1.46 1.85 1.20
CA THR A 62 -0.72 0.89 0.38
C THR A 62 0.58 1.51 -0.08
N TYR A 63 1.68 0.76 -0.02
CA TYR A 63 3.00 1.19 -0.46
C TYR A 63 3.65 0.08 -1.29
N VAL A 64 4.56 0.42 -2.20
CA VAL A 64 5.46 -0.56 -2.82
C VAL A 64 6.81 -0.36 -2.13
N TRP A 65 7.24 -1.36 -1.37
CA TRP A 65 8.43 -1.29 -0.53
C TRP A 65 9.55 -2.12 -1.18
N ALA A 66 10.65 -1.48 -1.54
CA ALA A 66 11.92 -2.14 -1.84
C ALA A 66 12.69 -2.42 -0.53
N PHE A 67 12.70 -3.67 -0.07
CA PHE A 67 13.30 -4.09 1.21
C PHE A 67 14.83 -4.05 1.24
N ASP A 68 15.46 -3.85 0.09
CA ASP A 68 16.87 -3.60 -0.12
C ASP A 68 17.22 -2.10 -0.20
N ASP A 69 16.21 -1.21 -0.18
CA ASP A 69 16.41 0.24 -0.13
C ASP A 69 16.12 0.78 1.29
N PRO A 70 17.13 1.22 2.06
CA PRO A 70 16.93 1.74 3.41
C PRO A 70 16.04 2.99 3.45
N ARG A 71 15.93 3.74 2.34
CA ARG A 71 15.08 4.94 2.26
C ARG A 71 13.58 4.59 2.34
N ASP A 72 13.20 3.42 1.83
CA ASP A 72 11.81 2.96 1.93
C ASP A 72 11.47 2.55 3.36
N GLU A 73 12.40 1.89 4.06
CA GLU A 73 12.24 1.56 5.47
C GLU A 73 12.13 2.82 6.33
N GLU A 74 13.01 3.80 6.14
CA GLU A 74 12.93 5.11 6.80
C GLU A 74 11.60 5.82 6.54
N ALA A 75 11.11 5.83 5.30
CA ALA A 75 9.86 6.46 4.95
C ALA A 75 8.66 5.77 5.62
N VAL A 76 8.60 4.43 5.56
CA VAL A 76 7.51 3.65 6.15
C VAL A 76 7.49 3.80 7.67
N GLU A 77 8.65 3.73 8.33
CA GLU A 77 8.72 3.92 9.78
C GLU A 77 8.40 5.36 10.20
N ALA A 78 8.79 6.37 9.41
CA ALA A 78 8.39 7.76 9.64
C ALA A 78 6.86 7.94 9.55
N TYR A 79 6.20 7.29 8.59
CA TYR A 79 4.74 7.31 8.49
C TYR A 79 4.08 6.58 9.66
N ALA A 80 4.58 5.39 10.02
CA ALA A 80 4.06 4.61 11.13
C ALA A 80 4.19 5.38 12.47
N LYS A 81 5.32 6.07 12.67
CA LYS A 81 5.58 6.89 13.86
C LYS A 81 4.50 7.94 14.10
N VAL A 82 3.97 8.59 13.06
CA VAL A 82 2.89 9.59 13.19
C VAL A 82 1.67 9.03 13.93
N PHE A 83 1.33 7.77 13.67
CA PHE A 83 0.21 7.08 14.31
C PHE A 83 0.59 6.55 15.70
N ARG A 84 1.76 5.93 15.83
CA ARG A 84 2.24 5.38 17.12
C ARG A 84 2.39 6.46 18.19
N ASP A 85 2.87 7.66 17.82
CA ASP A 85 3.03 8.80 18.74
C ASP A 85 1.69 9.30 19.29
N ARG A 86 0.57 8.95 18.66
CA ARG A 86 -0.80 9.22 19.14
C ARG A 86 -1.47 8.01 19.78
N GLY A 87 -0.70 6.96 20.09
CA GLY A 87 -1.20 5.73 20.71
C GLY A 87 -1.98 4.82 19.77
N SER A 88 -1.97 5.08 18.45
CA SER A 88 -2.64 4.20 17.48
C SER A 88 -1.83 2.93 17.22
N ARG A 89 -2.53 1.80 17.05
CA ARG A 89 -1.91 0.56 16.60
C ARG A 89 -1.55 0.66 15.12
N VAL A 90 -0.31 0.30 14.77
CA VAL A 90 0.14 0.16 13.38
C VAL A 90 0.42 -1.31 13.12
N SER A 91 -0.09 -1.80 11.99
CA SER A 91 0.09 -3.18 11.52
C SER A 91 0.56 -3.15 10.07
N PHE A 92 1.47 -4.03 9.73
CA PHE A 92 2.03 -4.18 8.40
C PHE A 92 1.52 -5.45 7.75
N VAL A 93 1.13 -5.33 6.48
CA VAL A 93 0.70 -6.46 5.66
C VAL A 93 1.55 -6.50 4.41
N GLU A 94 2.31 -7.56 4.27
CA GLU A 94 3.07 -7.87 3.07
C GLU A 94 2.27 -8.85 2.20
N LEU A 95 2.06 -8.47 0.95
CA LEU A 95 1.32 -9.27 -0.03
C LEU A 95 2.29 -9.75 -1.11
N GLU A 96 2.63 -11.03 -1.06
CA GLU A 96 3.51 -11.70 -2.01
C GLU A 96 2.66 -12.42 -3.06
N ALA A 97 3.01 -12.28 -4.33
CA ALA A 97 2.38 -13.02 -5.42
C ALA A 97 3.40 -13.26 -6.53
N THR A 98 3.21 -14.34 -7.30
CA THR A 98 4.08 -14.61 -8.45
C THR A 98 4.09 -13.44 -9.43
N GLN A 99 5.22 -13.25 -10.11
CA GLN A 99 5.36 -12.21 -11.14
C GLN A 99 4.31 -12.38 -12.25
N GLU A 100 4.05 -13.63 -12.67
CA GLU A 100 3.01 -13.97 -13.65
C GLU A 100 1.63 -13.47 -13.20
N GLU A 101 1.26 -13.72 -11.95
CA GLU A 101 -0.03 -13.28 -11.41
C GLU A 101 -0.11 -11.75 -11.30
N ARG A 102 0.98 -11.11 -10.87
CA ARG A 102 1.05 -9.64 -10.78
C ARG A 102 0.93 -8.99 -12.15
N LEU A 103 1.49 -9.60 -13.20
CA LEU A 103 1.33 -9.18 -14.60
C LEU A 103 -0.13 -9.33 -15.04
N ARG A 104 -0.73 -10.51 -14.85
CA ARG A 104 -2.15 -10.76 -15.18
C ARG A 104 -3.10 -9.75 -14.51
N ARG A 105 -2.91 -9.48 -13.22
CA ARG A 105 -3.72 -8.51 -12.45
C ARG A 105 -3.48 -7.06 -12.87
N ASN A 106 -2.33 -6.75 -13.49
CA ASN A 106 -1.99 -5.39 -13.92
C ASN A 106 -2.89 -4.90 -15.05
N GLU A 107 -3.47 -5.81 -15.83
CA GLU A 107 -4.22 -5.54 -17.06
C GLU A 107 -5.73 -5.34 -16.81
N THR A 108 -6.19 -5.53 -15.57
CA THR A 108 -7.62 -5.41 -15.22
C THR A 108 -8.12 -3.97 -15.31
N GLU A 109 -9.37 -3.77 -15.74
CA GLU A 109 -10.00 -2.44 -15.88
C GLU A 109 -9.95 -1.62 -14.58
N PHE A 110 -10.20 -2.29 -13.44
CA PHE A 110 -10.07 -1.68 -12.11
C PHE A 110 -8.68 -1.08 -11.88
N ARG A 111 -7.62 -1.75 -12.35
CA ARG A 111 -6.24 -1.27 -12.20
C ARG A 111 -5.94 -0.07 -13.09
N LEU A 112 -6.52 -0.03 -14.29
CA LEU A 112 -6.33 1.04 -15.28
C LEU A 112 -7.08 2.33 -14.90
N ALA A 113 -8.24 2.21 -14.24
CA ALA A 113 -9.00 3.36 -13.75
C ALA A 113 -8.26 4.12 -12.64
N GLU A 114 -7.67 3.38 -11.71
CA GLU A 114 -6.99 3.91 -10.53
C GLU A 114 -5.54 4.41 -10.79
N LYS A 115 -5.02 4.22 -12.01
CA LYS A 115 -3.67 4.65 -12.42
C LYS A 115 -3.67 5.26 -13.81
N PRO A 116 -4.23 6.47 -14.00
CA PRO A 116 -4.30 7.13 -15.30
C PRO A 116 -2.94 7.19 -16.02
N SER A 117 -1.84 7.47 -15.30
CA SER A 117 -0.49 7.52 -15.88
C SER A 117 0.07 6.17 -16.36
N LYS A 118 -0.54 5.03 -15.96
CA LYS A 118 -0.11 3.67 -16.32
C LYS A 118 -1.06 2.96 -17.27
N ARG A 119 -1.92 3.69 -18.00
CA ARG A 119 -2.87 3.12 -18.97
C ARG A 119 -2.21 2.38 -20.14
N ASN A 120 -0.94 2.67 -20.44
CA ASN A 120 -0.18 1.89 -21.41
C ASN A 120 0.29 0.57 -20.76
N VAL A 121 -0.38 -0.52 -21.11
CA VAL A 121 -0.16 -1.85 -20.55
C VAL A 121 1.27 -2.34 -20.79
N ASP A 122 1.84 -2.14 -21.99
CA ASP A 122 3.20 -2.58 -22.32
C ASP A 122 4.27 -1.84 -21.51
N VAL A 123 4.06 -0.56 -21.25
CA VAL A 123 4.95 0.23 -20.39
C VAL A 123 4.80 -0.20 -18.93
N SER A 124 3.58 -0.49 -18.48
CA SER A 124 3.32 -0.96 -17.11
C SER A 124 3.93 -2.36 -16.87
N ARG A 125 3.82 -3.25 -17.85
CA ARG A 125 4.43 -4.60 -17.85
C ARG A 125 5.94 -4.52 -17.78
N ARG A 126 6.58 -3.74 -18.67
CA ARG A 126 8.04 -3.56 -18.65
C ARG A 126 8.53 -3.01 -17.33
N ARG A 127 7.87 -1.98 -16.79
CA ARG A 127 8.22 -1.42 -15.48
C ARG A 127 8.11 -2.46 -14.36
N LEU A 128 7.10 -3.31 -14.35
CA LEU A 128 6.97 -4.36 -13.35
C LEU A 128 8.14 -5.35 -13.42
N LEU A 129 8.51 -5.79 -14.62
CA LEU A 129 9.65 -6.68 -14.83
C LEU A 129 10.98 -6.02 -14.42
N ASP A 130 11.17 -4.76 -14.80
CA ASP A 130 12.35 -3.98 -14.45
C ASP A 130 12.46 -3.78 -12.93
N ASP A 131 11.35 -3.45 -12.26
CA ASP A 131 11.31 -3.26 -10.80
C ASP A 131 11.63 -4.58 -10.07
N ASP A 132 11.05 -5.70 -10.51
CA ASP A 132 11.32 -7.04 -9.95
C ASP A 132 12.77 -7.48 -10.14
N ALA A 133 13.42 -7.08 -11.23
CA ALA A 133 14.83 -7.40 -11.50
C ALA A 133 15.81 -6.50 -10.72
N ARG A 134 15.36 -5.31 -10.30
CA ARG A 134 16.21 -4.29 -9.67
C ARG A 134 16.12 -4.25 -8.15
N TYR A 135 14.97 -4.62 -7.58
CA TYR A 135 14.68 -4.43 -6.16
C TYR A 135 14.22 -5.72 -5.50
N GLN A 136 14.50 -5.85 -4.21
CA GLN A 136 13.94 -6.89 -3.36
C GLN A 136 12.55 -6.46 -2.87
N LEU A 137 11.49 -6.87 -3.56
CA LEU A 137 10.11 -6.46 -3.23
C LEU A 137 9.37 -7.37 -2.23
N ASN A 138 10.03 -8.44 -1.76
CA ASN A 138 9.53 -9.31 -0.68
C ASN A 138 10.55 -9.31 0.47
N SER A 139 10.07 -9.35 1.71
CA SER A 139 10.93 -9.34 2.90
C SER A 139 11.71 -10.65 3.08
N CYS A 140 11.33 -11.71 2.35
CA CYS A 140 11.88 -13.06 2.48
C CYS A 140 11.83 -13.58 3.92
N GLY A 141 10.77 -13.21 4.66
CA GLY A 141 10.54 -13.64 6.03
C GLY A 141 11.33 -12.87 7.09
N ARG A 142 12.04 -11.79 6.73
CA ARG A 142 12.82 -10.94 7.66
C ARG A 142 12.00 -10.48 8.87
N TYR A 143 10.69 -10.32 8.73
CA TYR A 143 9.81 -9.77 9.75
C TYR A 143 8.80 -10.78 10.31
N ASP A 144 8.88 -12.06 9.97
CA ASP A 144 7.87 -13.07 10.33
C ASP A 144 7.74 -13.29 11.86
N SER A 145 8.73 -12.89 12.66
CA SER A 145 8.68 -12.94 14.13
C SER A 145 7.98 -11.74 14.78
N ARG A 146 7.60 -10.71 14.01
CA ARG A 146 6.97 -9.49 14.54
C ARG A 146 5.46 -9.69 14.70
N ALA A 147 4.92 -9.37 15.88
CA ALA A 147 3.48 -9.44 16.14
C ALA A 147 2.66 -8.40 15.35
N ASP A 148 3.29 -7.32 14.89
CA ASP A 148 2.66 -6.28 14.06
C ASP A 148 2.81 -6.54 12.56
N TRP A 149 3.34 -7.70 12.14
CA TRP A 149 3.59 -8.04 10.74
C TRP A 149 2.84 -9.30 10.31
N LEU A 150 2.18 -9.22 9.16
CA LEU A 150 1.55 -10.36 8.49
C LEU A 150 2.02 -10.43 7.04
N ARG A 151 2.69 -11.54 6.70
CA ARG A 151 3.06 -11.85 5.31
C ARG A 151 2.11 -12.89 4.74
N LEU A 152 1.56 -12.62 3.55
CA LEU A 152 0.61 -13.50 2.86
C LEU A 152 1.08 -13.77 1.43
N GLU A 153 1.16 -15.04 1.06
CA GLU A 153 1.20 -15.48 -0.34
C GLU A 153 -0.25 -15.43 -0.89
N VAL A 154 -0.48 -14.64 -1.94
CA VAL A 154 -1.82 -14.29 -2.42
C VAL A 154 -2.02 -14.55 -3.92
N THR A 155 -1.18 -15.39 -4.53
CA THR A 155 -1.23 -15.72 -5.97
C THR A 155 -2.59 -16.29 -6.36
N SER A 156 -3.10 -17.25 -5.59
CA SER A 156 -4.36 -17.94 -5.87
C SER A 156 -5.55 -17.44 -5.05
N LEU A 157 -5.36 -16.41 -4.22
CA LEU A 157 -6.38 -15.89 -3.32
C LEU A 157 -7.13 -14.70 -3.93
N SER A 158 -8.44 -14.63 -3.68
CA SER A 158 -9.23 -13.45 -4.02
C SER A 158 -8.90 -12.28 -3.08
N ALA A 159 -9.12 -11.05 -3.52
CA ALA A 159 -8.93 -9.88 -2.66
C ALA A 159 -9.82 -9.93 -1.41
N ALA A 160 -10.99 -10.56 -1.53
CA ALA A 160 -11.92 -10.80 -0.45
C ALA A 160 -11.35 -11.75 0.61
N ASP A 161 -10.79 -12.88 0.20
CA ASP A 161 -10.21 -13.86 1.14
C ASP A 161 -9.00 -13.27 1.86
N VAL A 162 -8.17 -12.52 1.13
CA VAL A 162 -7.02 -11.83 1.71
C VAL A 162 -7.46 -10.80 2.75
N ALA A 163 -8.49 -10.01 2.46
CA ALA A 163 -9.03 -9.04 3.42
C ALA A 163 -9.59 -9.72 4.68
N GLU A 164 -10.30 -10.84 4.57
CA GLU A 164 -10.76 -11.61 5.74
C GLU A 164 -9.58 -12.07 6.60
N ARG A 165 -8.55 -12.67 5.99
CA ARG A 165 -7.36 -13.14 6.72
C ARG A 165 -6.67 -12.01 7.50
N ILE A 166 -6.55 -10.83 6.91
CA ILE A 166 -5.96 -9.65 7.56
C ILE A 166 -6.83 -9.19 8.74
N ILE A 167 -8.16 -9.14 8.56
CA ILE A 167 -9.10 -8.75 9.62
C ILE A 167 -9.01 -9.71 10.79
N ASP A 168 -9.02 -11.01 10.52
CA ASP A 168 -9.02 -12.04 11.56
C ASP A 168 -7.67 -12.06 12.30
N HIS A 169 -6.55 -11.97 11.58
CA HIS A 169 -5.21 -11.98 12.18
C HIS A 169 -4.99 -10.80 13.13
N PHE A 170 -5.36 -9.58 12.75
CA PHE A 170 -5.18 -8.40 13.59
C PHE A 170 -6.40 -8.06 14.46
N ALA A 171 -7.44 -8.90 14.43
CA ALA A 171 -8.74 -8.63 15.06
C ALA A 171 -9.23 -7.20 14.73
N LEU A 172 -9.23 -6.84 13.45
CA LEU A 172 -9.68 -5.51 13.01
C LEU A 172 -11.19 -5.37 13.25
N ARG A 173 -11.61 -4.16 13.63
CA ARG A 173 -13.04 -3.84 13.78
C ARG A 173 -13.79 -4.09 12.48
N ARG A 174 -15.01 -4.57 12.59
CA ARG A 174 -16.02 -4.56 11.53
C ARG A 174 -17.06 -3.50 11.89
N PRO A 175 -17.58 -2.71 10.95
CA PRO A 175 -18.66 -1.78 11.25
C PRO A 175 -19.85 -2.59 11.77
N LEU A 176 -20.56 -2.03 12.75
CA LEU A 176 -21.84 -2.58 13.17
C LEU A 176 -22.75 -2.57 11.93
N VAL A 177 -23.33 -3.72 11.59
CA VAL A 177 -24.36 -3.79 10.57
C VAL A 177 -25.57 -3.07 11.18
N GLU A 178 -25.90 -1.90 10.65
CA GLU A 178 -27.21 -1.26 10.88
C GLU A 178 -28.30 -2.01 10.11
#